data_AF-I2GY65-F1
#
_entry.id   AF-I2GY65-F1
#
_cell.length_a   1.000
_cell.length_b   1.000
_cell.length_c   1.000
_cell.angle_alpha   90.00
_cell.angle_beta   90.00
_cell.angle_gamma   90.00
#
_symmetry.space_group_name_H-M   'P 1'
#
loop_
_entity.id
_entity.type
_entity.pdbx_description
1 polymer ?
#
loop_
_entity_poly.entity_id
_entity_poly.type
_entity_poly.pdbx_seq_one_letter_code
_entity_poly.pdbx_strand_id
1 'polypeptide(L)'
;MNIFKLFQTSNSNAIKRNYSILGNLKPSSGSTSTYKRVGRGPSSGKGKTSGRGQKGQKARGKVKPWFEGGQTPIYKLFPKVGFKNNNKKELKTVNLSKIKEFYKAGRLGDLQNAAAEGKDNVLDIAKMKKYRLVTGPIKDGVKILARGGTSFNIPLKIEASKATASAISSIEAAGGEFTSRYFSKLGLKAHVTPNKFLEKYDRVPLQARPTRRKDIEYYSDPERRGYLIKEDHPLLKQIQEAQLNANASRNNLRREKKKGALDIQLSNLLEDKDGNLSKHNKVIREIGKNSEELYMKR
;
A
#
# COMPACT_ATOMS: atom_id res chain seq x y z
N MET A 1 -35.53 57.10 63.64
CA MET A 1 -34.18 56.85 64.18
C MET A 1 -33.98 55.34 64.16
N ASN A 2 -33.10 54.67 63.42
CA ASN A 2 -31.87 54.97 62.67
C ASN A 2 -31.96 54.21 61.33
N ILE A 3 -31.93 54.82 60.15
CA ILE A 3 -30.74 55.32 59.42
C ILE A 3 -29.53 54.40 59.62
N PHE A 4 -29.36 53.40 58.75
CA PHE A 4 -28.09 53.00 58.13
C PHE A 4 -28.34 51.92 57.07
N LYS A 5 -28.90 52.34 55.93
CA LYS A 5 -28.64 51.71 54.63
C LYS A 5 -27.54 52.56 53.99
N LEU A 6 -26.31 52.07 53.95
CA LEU A 6 -25.25 52.65 53.13
C LEU A 6 -24.37 51.52 52.58
N PHE A 7 -24.65 51.22 51.32
CA PHE A 7 -23.77 50.66 50.29
C PHE A 7 -22.39 50.12 50.73
N GLN A 8 -22.22 48.80 50.58
CA GLN A 8 -20.92 48.23 50.20
C GLN A 8 -21.05 47.57 48.82
N THR A 9 -21.18 48.39 47.79
CA THR A 9 -20.74 48.02 46.44
C THR A 9 -19.28 48.41 46.31
N SER A 10 -18.37 47.65 46.92
CA SER A 10 -16.97 47.69 46.48
C SER A 10 -16.81 46.61 45.42
N ASN A 11 -16.99 47.04 44.17
CA ASN A 11 -16.53 46.35 42.97
C ASN A 11 -14.99 46.30 43.03
N SER A 12 -14.43 45.49 43.93
CA SER A 12 -12.99 45.36 44.10
C SER A 12 -12.48 44.31 43.11
N ASN A 13 -12.51 44.65 41.82
CA ASN A 13 -11.44 44.24 40.92
C ASN A 13 -10.17 44.98 41.34
N ALA A 14 -9.71 44.73 42.56
CA ALA A 14 -8.39 45.11 42.99
C ALA A 14 -7.45 44.22 42.18
N ILE A 15 -6.94 44.77 41.08
CA ILE A 15 -5.87 44.18 40.29
C ILE A 15 -4.72 43.98 41.29
N LYS A 16 -4.59 42.76 41.82
CA LYS A 16 -3.42 42.37 42.61
C LYS A 16 -2.23 42.51 41.67
N ARG A 17 -1.50 43.62 41.80
CA ARG A 17 -0.23 43.85 41.12
C ARG A 17 0.79 42.93 41.78
N ASN A 18 0.82 41.67 41.35
CA ASN A 18 1.87 40.76 41.75
C ASN A 18 3.20 41.29 41.16
N TYR A 19 4.25 41.35 41.97
CA TYR A 19 5.59 41.82 41.55
C TYR A 19 6.11 41.05 40.32
N SER A 20 5.71 39.79 40.18
CA SER A 20 5.96 38.97 39.01
C SER A 20 4.70 38.21 38.56
N ILE A 21 4.60 37.94 37.26
CA ILE A 21 3.50 37.20 36.66
C ILE A 21 3.38 35.76 37.17
N LEU A 22 4.49 35.21 37.68
CA LEU A 22 4.57 33.86 38.26
C LEU A 22 3.56 33.65 39.41
N GLY A 23 3.26 34.71 40.17
CA GLY A 23 2.30 34.65 41.27
C GLY A 23 0.81 34.68 40.87
N ASN A 24 0.48 34.90 39.59
CA ASN A 24 -0.92 35.01 39.11
C ASN A 24 -1.29 34.04 37.98
N LEU A 25 -0.44 33.04 37.70
CA LEU A 25 -0.74 32.09 36.63
C LEU A 25 -1.93 31.22 37.01
N LYS A 26 -2.97 31.24 36.17
CA LYS A 26 -4.15 30.37 36.28
C LYS A 26 -4.41 29.68 34.95
N PRO A 27 -4.85 28.42 34.95
CA PRO A 27 -5.29 27.76 33.72
C PRO A 27 -6.55 28.45 33.17
N SER A 28 -6.84 28.24 31.88
CA SER A 28 -8.08 28.72 31.29
C SER A 28 -9.29 28.11 32.02
N SER A 29 -10.36 28.90 32.17
CA SER A 29 -11.57 28.45 32.84
C SER A 29 -12.09 27.14 32.24
N GLY A 30 -12.32 26.12 33.07
CA GLY A 30 -12.79 24.80 32.64
C GLY A 30 -11.68 23.83 32.20
N SER A 31 -10.42 24.27 32.08
CA SER A 31 -9.29 23.38 31.76
C SER A 31 -8.99 22.40 32.90
N THR A 32 -9.28 22.77 34.15
CA THR A 32 -9.01 21.94 35.33
C THR A 32 -10.29 21.70 36.12
N SER A 33 -10.51 20.45 36.53
CA SER A 33 -11.57 20.05 37.44
C SER A 33 -11.00 19.44 38.71
N THR A 34 -11.61 19.69 39.87
CA THR A 34 -11.20 19.06 41.13
C THR A 34 -11.42 17.55 41.09
N TYR A 35 -10.40 16.76 41.42
CA TYR A 35 -10.55 15.31 41.58
C TYR A 35 -11.51 14.98 42.72
N LYS A 36 -12.38 14.00 42.49
CA LYS A 36 -13.37 13.57 43.48
C LYS A 36 -12.73 12.73 44.57
N ARG A 37 -12.39 13.36 45.70
CA ARG A 37 -11.85 12.68 46.89
C ARG A 37 -12.96 11.92 47.63
N VAL A 38 -12.80 10.61 47.79
CA VAL A 38 -13.76 9.74 48.48
C VAL A 38 -13.29 9.40 49.90
N GLY A 39 -14.23 9.06 50.79
CA GLY A 39 -13.94 8.66 52.17
C GLY A 39 -13.58 9.82 53.12
N ARG A 40 -14.04 11.05 52.84
CA ARG A 40 -13.70 12.27 53.60
C ARG A 40 -14.92 12.88 54.29
N GLY A 41 -15.51 12.13 55.23
CA GLY A 41 -16.64 12.59 56.03
C GLY A 41 -17.99 12.62 55.31
N PRO A 42 -19.12 12.71 56.04
CA PRO A 42 -20.47 12.58 55.48
C PRO A 42 -20.88 13.76 54.58
N SER A 43 -20.49 14.99 54.93
CA SER A 43 -20.84 16.21 54.17
C SER A 43 -20.26 16.25 52.74
N SER A 44 -19.18 15.50 52.48
CA SER A 44 -18.58 15.37 51.14
C SER A 44 -19.46 14.66 50.09
N GLY A 45 -20.58 14.06 50.50
CA GLY A 45 -21.46 13.25 49.64
C GLY A 45 -20.90 11.86 49.28
N LYS A 46 -19.62 11.59 49.58
CA LYS A 46 -18.95 10.29 49.34
C LYS A 46 -18.13 9.82 50.54
N GLY A 47 -18.68 9.98 51.75
CA GLY A 47 -18.07 9.54 53.00
C GLY A 47 -18.12 8.03 53.21
N LYS A 48 -19.11 7.57 53.97
CA LYS A 48 -19.22 6.20 54.54
C LYS A 48 -18.95 5.06 53.54
N THR A 49 -19.52 5.12 52.34
CA THR A 49 -19.39 4.04 51.33
C THR A 49 -18.41 4.38 50.20
N SER A 50 -17.82 5.58 50.22
CA SER A 50 -16.91 6.06 49.16
C SER A 50 -17.45 5.91 47.73
N GLY A 51 -18.78 5.88 47.56
CA GLY A 51 -19.45 5.68 46.27
C GLY A 51 -19.48 4.23 45.75
N ARG A 52 -19.17 3.23 46.59
CA ARG A 52 -19.15 1.80 46.22
C ARG A 52 -20.48 1.06 46.50
N GLY A 53 -21.44 1.71 47.16
CA GLY A 53 -22.70 1.09 47.58
C GLY A 53 -22.59 0.34 48.91
N GLN A 54 -23.56 -0.54 49.18
CA GLN A 54 -23.63 -1.35 50.41
C GLN A 54 -22.87 -2.69 50.26
N LYS A 55 -23.16 -3.69 51.09
CA LYS A 55 -22.41 -4.95 51.25
C LYS A 55 -22.51 -5.90 50.03
N GLY A 56 -21.96 -5.53 48.88
CA GLY A 56 -21.84 -6.38 47.68
C GLY A 56 -20.39 -6.71 47.30
N GLN A 57 -20.20 -7.63 46.34
CA GLN A 57 -18.86 -8.03 45.88
C GLN A 57 -18.04 -6.85 45.33
N LYS A 58 -18.68 -5.94 44.57
CA LYS A 58 -18.04 -4.71 44.06
C LYS A 58 -17.71 -3.71 45.18
N ALA A 59 -18.30 -3.83 46.36
CA ALA A 59 -17.99 -2.92 47.47
C ALA A 59 -16.66 -3.25 48.16
N ARG A 60 -16.29 -4.52 48.24
CA ARG A 60 -15.06 -4.98 48.93
C ARG A 60 -14.00 -5.57 48.00
N GLY A 61 -14.37 -5.93 46.78
CA GLY A 61 -13.50 -6.56 45.80
C GLY A 61 -13.65 -5.99 44.38
N LYS A 62 -13.18 -6.78 43.40
CA LYS A 62 -13.23 -6.46 41.97
C LYS A 62 -14.02 -7.53 41.22
N VAL A 63 -14.87 -7.08 40.29
CA VAL A 63 -15.52 -7.94 39.29
C VAL A 63 -15.21 -7.32 37.93
N LYS A 64 -14.85 -8.15 36.95
CA LYS A 64 -14.58 -7.66 35.59
C LYS A 64 -15.84 -6.95 35.05
N PRO A 65 -15.72 -5.77 34.43
CA PRO A 65 -16.89 -5.03 33.91
C PRO A 65 -17.74 -5.83 32.92
N TRP A 66 -17.13 -6.74 32.16
CA TRP A 66 -17.78 -7.58 31.16
C TRP A 66 -18.23 -8.96 31.70
N PHE A 67 -18.27 -9.15 33.02
CA PHE A 67 -18.79 -10.38 33.62
C PHE A 67 -20.32 -10.37 33.65
N GLU A 68 -20.95 -11.33 32.96
CA GLU A 68 -22.41 -11.43 32.78
C GLU A 68 -23.08 -12.35 33.83
N GLY A 69 -22.50 -12.48 35.02
CA GLY A 69 -23.16 -13.17 36.14
C GLY A 69 -23.23 -14.70 36.04
N GLY A 70 -22.51 -15.33 35.10
CA GLY A 70 -22.53 -16.78 34.85
C GLY A 70 -23.21 -17.17 33.54
N GLN A 71 -23.90 -16.24 32.88
CA GLN A 71 -24.38 -16.40 31.51
C GLN A 71 -23.20 -16.58 30.53
N THR A 72 -23.43 -17.29 29.42
CA THR A 72 -22.48 -17.38 28.32
C THR A 72 -22.19 -15.98 27.75
N PRO A 73 -20.95 -15.47 27.89
CA PRO A 73 -20.67 -14.07 27.60
C PRO A 73 -20.69 -13.77 26.11
N ILE A 74 -20.93 -12.51 25.76
CA ILE A 74 -21.08 -12.06 24.36
C ILE A 74 -19.93 -12.49 23.42
N TYR A 75 -18.69 -12.50 23.91
CA TYR A 75 -17.51 -12.90 23.13
C TYR A 75 -17.40 -14.41 22.90
N LYS A 76 -18.24 -15.23 23.55
CA LYS A 76 -18.39 -16.67 23.31
C LYS A 76 -19.67 -17.00 22.54
N LEU A 77 -20.72 -16.18 22.65
CA LEU A 77 -22.00 -16.41 21.97
C LEU A 77 -21.85 -16.39 20.44
N PHE A 78 -21.08 -15.44 19.92
CA PHE A 78 -20.91 -15.28 18.48
C PHE A 78 -19.67 -16.04 17.97
N PRO A 79 -19.76 -16.69 16.79
CA PRO A 79 -18.61 -17.33 16.18
C PRO A 79 -17.57 -16.28 15.77
N LYS A 80 -16.30 -16.67 15.77
CA LYS A 80 -15.23 -15.84 15.21
C LYS A 80 -15.35 -15.84 13.68
N VAL A 81 -15.66 -14.68 13.10
CA VAL A 81 -15.85 -14.53 11.65
C VAL A 81 -14.64 -13.92 10.95
N GLY A 82 -14.36 -14.39 9.74
CA GLY A 82 -13.34 -13.84 8.86
C GLY A 82 -11.89 -14.19 9.24
N PHE A 83 -10.95 -13.56 8.56
CA PHE A 83 -9.51 -13.71 8.81
C PHE A 83 -8.78 -12.39 8.54
N LYS A 84 -7.61 -12.20 9.18
CA LYS A 84 -6.75 -11.03 8.93
C LYS A 84 -5.78 -11.33 7.78
N ASN A 85 -5.95 -10.65 6.65
CA ASN A 85 -5.04 -10.78 5.52
C ASN A 85 -3.75 -9.98 5.75
N ASN A 86 -2.66 -10.66 6.13
CA ASN A 86 -1.34 -10.06 6.36
C ASN A 86 -0.69 -9.48 5.10
N ASN A 87 -1.12 -9.93 3.91
CA ASN A 87 -0.62 -9.49 2.62
C ASN A 87 -1.41 -8.29 2.05
N LYS A 88 -2.40 -7.77 2.78
CA LYS A 88 -3.18 -6.59 2.38
C LYS A 88 -2.27 -5.36 2.36
N LYS A 89 -2.31 -4.63 1.25
CA LYS A 89 -1.66 -3.32 1.10
C LYS A 89 -2.65 -2.24 1.52
N GLU A 90 -2.28 -1.39 2.47
CA GLU A 90 -3.08 -0.26 2.94
C GLU A 90 -2.64 1.02 2.22
N LEU A 91 -3.35 1.35 1.14
CA LEU A 91 -3.10 2.55 0.35
C LEU A 91 -3.77 3.76 1.02
N LYS A 92 -3.04 4.87 1.12
CA LYS A 92 -3.64 6.13 1.55
C LYS A 92 -4.51 6.71 0.46
N THR A 93 -5.70 7.16 0.81
CA THR A 93 -6.64 7.71 -0.17
C THR A 93 -6.46 9.21 -0.33
N VAL A 94 -6.58 9.69 -1.56
CA VAL A 94 -6.56 11.11 -1.91
C VAL A 94 -7.72 11.36 -2.86
N ASN A 95 -8.55 12.35 -2.55
CA ASN A 95 -9.67 12.74 -3.39
C ASN A 95 -9.26 13.84 -4.38
N LEU A 96 -9.87 13.83 -5.56
CA LEU A 96 -9.69 14.90 -6.56
C LEU A 96 -10.08 16.28 -6.03
N SER A 97 -11.11 16.38 -5.17
CA SER A 97 -11.50 17.65 -4.52
C SER A 97 -10.34 18.30 -3.76
N LYS A 98 -9.56 17.48 -3.04
CA LYS A 98 -8.41 17.96 -2.25
C LYS A 98 -7.28 18.46 -3.15
N ILE A 99 -7.03 17.77 -4.26
CA ILE A 99 -6.05 18.21 -5.26
C ILE A 99 -6.45 19.57 -5.82
N LYS A 100 -7.73 19.74 -6.15
CA LYS A 100 -8.27 21.00 -6.64
C LYS A 100 -8.16 22.13 -5.62
N GLU A 101 -8.51 21.89 -4.36
CA GLU A 101 -8.36 22.89 -3.28
C GLU A 101 -6.90 23.34 -3.13
N PHE A 102 -5.96 22.40 -3.14
CA PHE A 102 -4.53 22.71 -3.01
C PHE A 102 -3.98 23.47 -4.21
N TYR A 103 -4.49 23.15 -5.41
CA TYR A 103 -4.16 23.88 -6.62
C TYR A 103 -4.66 25.32 -6.56
N LYS A 104 -5.93 25.53 -6.19
CA LYS A 104 -6.53 26.87 -6.04
C LYS A 104 -5.83 27.72 -4.98
N ALA A 105 -5.40 27.08 -3.88
CA ALA A 105 -4.67 27.77 -2.82
C ALA A 105 -3.21 28.09 -3.18
N GLY A 106 -2.75 27.81 -4.41
CA GLY A 106 -1.37 28.06 -4.84
C GLY A 106 -0.32 27.17 -4.16
N ARG A 107 -0.76 26.14 -3.41
CA ARG A 107 0.16 25.26 -2.65
C ARG A 107 0.88 24.24 -3.52
N LEU A 108 0.45 24.10 -4.77
CA LEU A 108 1.08 23.31 -5.82
C LEU A 108 1.86 24.20 -6.80
N GLY A 109 2.39 25.34 -6.33
CA GLY A 109 3.05 26.35 -7.15
C GLY A 109 4.16 25.81 -8.06
N ASP A 110 5.05 24.92 -7.57
CA ASP A 110 6.11 24.37 -8.43
C ASP A 110 5.55 23.62 -9.64
N LEU A 111 4.38 22.97 -9.52
CA LEU A 111 3.72 22.26 -10.62
C LEU A 111 3.07 23.24 -11.61
N GLN A 112 2.50 24.33 -11.11
CA GLN A 112 1.94 25.41 -11.95
C GLN A 112 3.04 26.12 -12.75
N ASN A 113 4.15 26.43 -12.09
CA ASN A 113 5.30 27.06 -12.72
C ASN A 113 5.99 26.11 -13.71
N ALA A 114 6.16 24.83 -13.36
CA ALA A 114 6.70 23.84 -14.28
C ALA A 114 5.84 23.67 -15.54
N ALA A 115 4.51 23.77 -15.41
CA ALA A 115 3.60 23.76 -16.56
C ALA A 115 3.80 24.98 -17.48
N ALA A 116 4.03 26.16 -16.91
CA ALA A 116 4.31 27.38 -17.66
C ALA A 116 5.68 27.34 -18.35
N GLU A 117 6.67 26.71 -17.72
CA GLU A 117 8.03 26.52 -18.25
C GLU A 117 8.17 25.33 -19.22
N GLY A 118 7.11 24.54 -19.42
CA GLY A 118 7.15 23.34 -20.29
C GLY A 118 7.92 22.15 -19.72
N LYS A 119 8.20 22.13 -18.41
CA LYS A 119 8.87 21.00 -17.72
C LYS A 119 7.86 19.94 -17.26
N ASP A 120 8.36 18.75 -16.95
CA ASP A 120 7.53 17.61 -16.52
C ASP A 120 6.68 17.90 -15.26
N ASN A 121 5.39 18.12 -15.52
CA ASN A 121 4.37 18.46 -14.53
C ASN A 121 3.68 17.20 -13.96
N VAL A 122 4.47 16.24 -13.45
CA VAL A 122 3.93 15.01 -12.86
C VAL A 122 3.74 15.18 -11.35
N LEU A 123 2.50 15.09 -10.86
CA LEU A 123 2.17 14.99 -9.45
C LEU A 123 2.36 13.54 -8.98
N ASP A 124 3.57 13.24 -8.54
CA ASP A 124 3.94 11.93 -8.01
C ASP A 124 3.77 11.85 -6.47
N ILE A 125 3.82 10.65 -5.89
CA ILE A 125 3.66 10.36 -4.46
C ILE A 125 4.66 11.16 -3.61
N ALA A 126 5.90 11.32 -4.08
CA ALA A 126 6.91 12.12 -3.39
C ALA A 126 6.51 13.60 -3.33
N LYS A 127 6.02 14.16 -4.45
CA LYS A 127 5.51 15.53 -4.52
C LYS A 127 4.24 15.70 -3.69
N MET A 128 3.32 14.74 -3.71
CA MET A 128 2.14 14.73 -2.82
C MET A 128 2.53 14.79 -1.34
N LYS A 129 3.63 14.13 -0.97
CA LYS A 129 4.17 14.19 0.39
C LYS A 129 4.82 15.54 0.69
N LYS A 130 5.63 16.08 -0.24
CA LYS A 130 6.28 17.40 -0.15
C LYS A 130 5.24 18.51 0.09
N TYR A 131 4.18 18.55 -0.70
CA TYR A 131 3.11 19.56 -0.57
C TYR A 131 2.14 19.31 0.60
N ARG A 132 2.35 18.25 1.38
CA ARG A 132 1.44 17.81 2.47
C ARG A 132 0.01 17.52 1.98
N LEU A 133 -0.13 17.12 0.71
CA LEU A 133 -1.37 16.61 0.17
C LEU A 133 -1.69 15.24 0.81
N VAL A 134 -0.65 14.43 1.01
CA VAL A 134 -0.68 13.22 1.85
C VAL A 134 0.17 13.43 3.10
N THR A 135 -0.47 13.45 4.27
CA THR A 135 0.20 13.64 5.57
C THR A 135 0.41 12.30 6.29
N GLY A 136 1.37 12.24 7.22
CA GLY A 136 1.73 11.03 7.97
C GLY A 136 2.50 9.98 7.14
N PRO A 137 2.80 8.80 7.70
CA PRO A 137 3.64 7.79 7.03
C PRO A 137 2.91 7.16 5.83
N ILE A 138 3.57 7.02 4.69
CA ILE A 138 3.05 6.31 3.51
C ILE A 138 3.73 4.95 3.50
N LYS A 139 2.98 3.88 3.79
CA LYS A 139 3.54 2.52 3.93
C LYS A 139 3.52 1.74 2.62
N ASP A 140 2.35 1.60 2.01
CA ASP A 140 2.17 0.78 0.81
C ASP A 140 1.89 1.58 -0.47
N GLY A 141 1.51 2.86 -0.34
CA GLY A 141 1.28 3.75 -1.48
C GLY A 141 0.08 4.67 -1.34
N VAL A 142 -0.36 5.22 -2.46
CA VAL A 142 -1.48 6.16 -2.55
C VAL A 142 -2.50 5.71 -3.59
N LYS A 143 -3.79 5.84 -3.26
CA LYS A 143 -4.92 5.58 -4.14
C LYS A 143 -5.71 6.86 -4.40
N ILE A 144 -5.89 7.23 -5.66
CA ILE A 144 -6.71 8.39 -6.05
C ILE A 144 -8.18 7.98 -6.14
N LEU A 145 -9.06 8.80 -5.59
CA LEU A 145 -10.50 8.62 -5.50
C LEU A 145 -11.23 9.80 -6.15
N ALA A 146 -12.42 9.53 -6.70
CA ALA A 146 -13.15 10.45 -7.57
C ALA A 146 -14.01 11.51 -6.86
N ARG A 147 -13.96 11.64 -5.52
CA ARG A 147 -14.79 12.64 -4.82
C ARG A 147 -14.42 14.05 -5.30
N GLY A 148 -15.41 14.79 -5.82
CA GLY A 148 -15.23 16.11 -6.44
C GLY A 148 -14.84 16.08 -7.93
N GLY A 149 -14.89 14.92 -8.58
CA GLY A 149 -14.50 14.70 -9.97
C GLY A 149 -15.24 15.58 -10.99
N THR A 150 -16.55 15.80 -10.83
CA THR A 150 -17.36 16.65 -11.72
C THR A 150 -16.83 18.08 -11.83
N SER A 151 -16.19 18.57 -10.77
CA SER A 151 -15.65 19.92 -10.72
C SER A 151 -14.15 19.96 -11.05
N PHE A 152 -13.51 18.80 -11.26
CA PHE A 152 -12.08 18.71 -11.50
C PHE A 152 -11.78 19.17 -12.93
N ASN A 153 -11.00 20.24 -13.07
CA ASN A 153 -10.75 20.93 -14.33
C ASN A 153 -9.27 21.28 -14.52
N ILE A 154 -8.38 20.50 -13.90
CA ILE A 154 -6.95 20.79 -13.85
C ILE A 154 -6.21 19.77 -14.73
N PRO A 155 -5.49 20.21 -15.79
CA PRO A 155 -4.75 19.33 -16.68
C PRO A 155 -3.42 18.91 -16.04
N LEU A 156 -3.50 18.05 -15.02
CA LEU A 156 -2.33 17.52 -14.30
C LEU A 156 -2.03 16.08 -14.73
N LYS A 157 -0.74 15.79 -14.92
CA LYS A 157 -0.26 14.41 -14.97
C LYS A 157 -0.14 13.90 -13.54
N ILE A 158 -0.85 12.84 -13.19
CA ILE A 158 -0.90 12.29 -11.83
C ILE A 158 -0.34 10.88 -11.84
N GLU A 159 0.62 10.64 -10.95
CA GLU A 159 1.19 9.34 -10.73
C GLU A 159 0.92 8.86 -9.30
N ALA A 160 0.33 7.68 -9.18
CA ALA A 160 0.05 7.07 -7.89
C ALA A 160 0.08 5.54 -8.00
N SER A 161 -0.07 4.84 -6.88
CA SER A 161 -0.10 3.38 -6.91
C SER A 161 -1.35 2.84 -7.61
N LYS A 162 -2.52 3.45 -7.35
CA LYS A 162 -3.83 3.06 -7.92
C LYS A 162 -4.75 4.26 -8.07
N ALA A 163 -5.78 4.13 -8.90
CA ALA A 163 -6.93 5.03 -8.93
C ALA A 163 -8.24 4.27 -9.13
N THR A 164 -9.37 4.90 -8.77
CA THR A 164 -10.70 4.43 -9.19
C THR A 164 -10.99 4.78 -10.64
N ALA A 165 -11.74 3.96 -11.36
CA ALA A 165 -12.10 4.20 -12.77
C ALA A 165 -12.74 5.59 -12.98
N SER A 166 -13.69 5.97 -12.12
CA SER A 166 -14.33 7.30 -12.18
C SER A 166 -13.34 8.45 -11.97
N ALA A 167 -12.25 8.23 -11.21
CA ALA A 167 -11.22 9.25 -11.01
C ALA A 167 -10.34 9.39 -12.25
N ILE A 168 -9.97 8.27 -12.87
CA ILE A 168 -9.23 8.23 -14.14
C ILE A 168 -10.00 8.99 -15.22
N SER A 169 -11.28 8.67 -15.40
CA SER A 169 -12.17 9.36 -16.33
C SER A 169 -12.28 10.87 -16.04
N SER A 170 -12.40 11.27 -14.78
CA SER A 170 -12.44 12.70 -14.42
C SER A 170 -11.12 13.43 -14.68
N ILE A 171 -9.97 12.77 -14.47
CA ILE A 171 -8.65 13.33 -14.75
C ILE A 171 -8.47 13.54 -16.26
N GLU A 172 -8.87 12.57 -17.07
CA GLU A 172 -8.79 12.64 -18.53
C GLU A 172 -9.76 13.64 -19.13
N ALA A 173 -10.98 13.73 -18.60
CA ALA A 173 -11.94 14.77 -18.98
C ALA A 173 -11.41 16.18 -18.72
N ALA A 174 -10.54 16.35 -17.70
CA ALA A 174 -9.86 17.60 -17.41
C ALA A 174 -8.61 17.85 -18.28
N GLY A 175 -8.30 16.98 -19.25
CA GLY A 175 -7.08 17.05 -20.06
C GLY A 175 -5.81 16.61 -19.32
N GLY A 176 -5.96 15.99 -18.15
CA GLY A 176 -4.86 15.41 -17.39
C GLY A 176 -4.56 13.97 -17.82
N GLU A 177 -3.55 13.38 -17.20
CA GLU A 177 -3.10 12.04 -17.53
C GLU A 177 -2.83 11.25 -16.24
N PHE A 178 -3.31 10.00 -16.16
CA PHE A 178 -3.03 9.15 -15.00
C PHE A 178 -2.10 7.99 -15.37
N THR A 179 -1.11 7.72 -14.51
CA THR A 179 -0.26 6.51 -14.58
C THR A 179 -0.30 5.80 -13.23
N SER A 180 -0.63 4.50 -13.24
CA SER A 180 -0.49 3.66 -12.06
C SER A 180 0.89 3.00 -12.02
N ARG A 181 1.69 3.36 -11.02
CA ARG A 181 3.07 2.88 -10.85
C ARG A 181 3.19 1.90 -9.68
N TYR A 182 3.92 0.81 -9.90
CA TYR A 182 4.27 -0.13 -8.84
C TYR A 182 5.40 0.41 -7.97
N PHE A 183 5.23 0.28 -6.65
CA PHE A 183 6.32 0.46 -5.70
C PHE A 183 6.39 -0.71 -4.71
N SER A 184 7.59 -1.19 -4.44
CA SER A 184 7.88 -2.01 -3.25
C SER A 184 7.96 -1.11 -2.01
N LYS A 185 7.93 -1.67 -0.79
CA LYS A 185 8.03 -0.85 0.43
C LYS A 185 9.35 -0.06 0.49
N LEU A 186 10.46 -0.68 0.08
CA LEU A 186 11.76 -0.04 0.00
C LEU A 186 11.80 1.00 -1.13
N GLY A 187 11.30 0.62 -2.32
CA GLY A 187 11.25 1.50 -3.48
C GLY A 187 10.40 2.75 -3.25
N LEU A 188 9.26 2.61 -2.56
CA LEU A 188 8.42 3.74 -2.16
C LEU A 188 9.13 4.65 -1.17
N LYS A 189 9.86 4.09 -0.20
CA LYS A 189 10.64 4.87 0.76
C LYS A 189 11.76 5.65 0.06
N ALA A 190 12.45 5.01 -0.87
CA ALA A 190 13.47 5.63 -1.70
C ALA A 190 12.91 6.75 -2.58
N HIS A 191 11.73 6.52 -3.16
CA HIS A 191 11.02 7.49 -3.97
C HIS A 191 10.59 8.73 -3.17
N VAL A 192 10.03 8.53 -1.97
CA VAL A 192 9.53 9.64 -1.14
C VAL A 192 10.67 10.42 -0.45
N THR A 193 11.74 9.74 -0.05
CA THR A 193 12.89 10.36 0.65
C THR A 193 14.22 9.89 0.06
N PRO A 194 14.60 10.33 -1.15
CA PRO A 194 15.84 9.90 -1.79
C PRO A 194 17.08 10.41 -1.04
N ASN A 195 17.06 11.64 -0.53
CA ASN A 195 18.19 12.26 0.19
C ASN A 195 18.66 11.41 1.38
N LYS A 196 17.75 10.75 2.10
CA LYS A 196 18.11 9.87 3.22
C LYS A 196 18.94 8.65 2.79
N PHE A 197 18.80 8.20 1.55
CA PHE A 197 19.60 7.12 1.00
C PHE A 197 20.92 7.65 0.45
N LEU A 198 20.90 8.82 -0.20
CA LEU A 198 22.13 9.51 -0.64
C LEU A 198 23.04 9.82 0.55
N GLU A 199 22.53 10.47 1.60
CA GLU A 199 23.29 10.80 2.81
C GLU A 199 23.88 9.58 3.54
N LYS A 200 23.28 8.39 3.37
CA LYS A 200 23.67 7.19 4.10
C LYS A 200 24.51 6.20 3.28
N TYR A 201 24.29 6.15 1.98
CA TYR A 201 24.83 5.12 1.09
C TYR A 201 25.37 5.68 -0.23
N ASP A 202 25.33 7.01 -0.42
CA ASP A 202 25.69 7.74 -1.65
C ASP A 202 24.96 7.30 -2.92
N ARG A 203 23.91 6.49 -2.77
CA ARG A 203 23.10 5.98 -3.88
C ARG A 203 21.66 5.75 -3.47
N VAL A 204 20.75 5.91 -4.44
CA VAL A 204 19.34 5.55 -4.29
C VAL A 204 19.14 4.12 -4.79
N PRO A 205 18.48 3.23 -4.04
CA PRO A 205 18.22 1.88 -4.50
C PRO A 205 17.29 1.91 -5.74
N LEU A 206 17.55 0.99 -6.67
CA LEU A 206 16.75 0.84 -7.89
C LEU A 206 15.32 0.41 -7.56
N GLN A 207 14.37 0.83 -8.40
CA GLN A 207 12.98 0.43 -8.25
C GLN A 207 12.80 -1.05 -8.62
N ALA A 208 12.08 -1.79 -7.76
CA ALA A 208 11.85 -3.21 -7.96
C ALA A 208 10.76 -3.47 -9.00
N ARG A 209 10.94 -4.52 -9.79
CA ARG A 209 9.90 -5.04 -10.70
C ARG A 209 8.79 -5.74 -9.90
N PRO A 210 7.52 -5.72 -10.36
CA PRO A 210 6.44 -6.46 -9.71
C PRO A 210 6.66 -7.97 -9.89
N THR A 211 6.83 -8.70 -8.78
CA THR A 211 7.03 -10.15 -8.81
C THR A 211 5.72 -10.93 -8.68
N ARG A 212 4.74 -10.39 -7.94
CA ARG A 212 3.47 -11.09 -7.68
C ARG A 212 2.61 -11.05 -8.93
N ARG A 213 2.06 -12.20 -9.35
CA ARG A 213 1.15 -12.31 -10.51
C ARG A 213 0.06 -11.23 -10.49
N LYS A 214 -0.66 -11.08 -9.37
CA LYS A 214 -1.72 -10.07 -9.21
C LYS A 214 -1.26 -8.62 -9.33
N ASP A 215 0.01 -8.34 -9.01
CA ASP A 215 0.56 -6.99 -9.20
C ASP A 215 0.90 -6.81 -10.69
N ILE A 216 1.54 -7.80 -11.34
CA ILE A 216 1.83 -7.79 -12.78
C ILE A 216 0.55 -7.56 -13.58
N GLU A 217 -0.48 -8.38 -13.34
CA GLU A 217 -1.79 -8.30 -13.99
C GLU A 217 -2.40 -6.89 -13.85
N TYR A 218 -2.44 -6.36 -12.63
CA TYR A 218 -2.98 -5.02 -12.39
C TYR A 218 -2.25 -3.90 -13.16
N TYR A 219 -0.92 -3.95 -13.24
CA TYR A 219 -0.14 -2.93 -13.96
C TYR A 219 0.02 -3.23 -15.45
N SER A 220 -0.40 -4.42 -15.91
CA SER A 220 -0.56 -4.74 -17.33
C SER A 220 -1.97 -4.48 -17.83
N ASP A 221 -2.90 -3.96 -17.02
CA ASP A 221 -4.26 -3.65 -17.48
C ASP A 221 -4.31 -2.23 -18.07
N PRO A 222 -4.74 -2.05 -19.35
CA PRO A 222 -4.90 -0.72 -19.96
C PRO A 222 -5.94 0.14 -19.24
N GLU A 223 -7.04 -0.45 -18.77
CA GLU A 223 -8.10 0.26 -18.05
C GLU A 223 -7.61 0.90 -16.74
N ARG A 224 -6.59 0.30 -16.11
CA ARG A 224 -5.97 0.81 -14.88
C ARG A 224 -4.86 1.81 -15.14
N ARG A 225 -4.55 2.08 -16.41
CA ARG A 225 -3.42 2.91 -16.86
C ARG A 225 -2.11 2.46 -16.22
N GLY A 226 -1.90 1.15 -16.22
CA GLY A 226 -0.70 0.53 -15.67
C GLY A 226 0.55 0.94 -16.42
N TYR A 227 1.60 1.30 -15.67
CA TYR A 227 2.86 1.74 -16.26
C TYR A 227 3.53 0.68 -17.15
N LEU A 228 3.28 -0.63 -16.93
CA LEU A 228 3.93 -1.68 -17.73
C LEU A 228 3.52 -1.61 -19.21
N ILE A 229 2.26 -1.28 -19.49
CA ILE A 229 1.79 -1.07 -20.86
C ILE A 229 2.11 0.33 -21.32
N LYS A 230 1.82 1.33 -20.49
CA LYS A 230 1.92 2.73 -20.88
C LYS A 230 3.34 3.16 -21.27
N GLU A 231 4.34 2.57 -20.62
CA GLU A 231 5.77 2.82 -20.86
C GLU A 231 6.42 1.70 -21.69
N ASP A 232 5.66 0.73 -22.21
CA ASP A 232 6.16 -0.47 -22.92
C ASP A 232 7.31 -1.20 -22.19
N HIS A 233 7.12 -1.43 -20.89
CA HIS A 233 8.17 -1.88 -19.99
C HIS A 233 8.72 -3.28 -20.38
N PRO A 234 10.05 -3.50 -20.36
CA PRO A 234 10.68 -4.73 -20.85
C PRO A 234 10.22 -6.01 -20.15
N LEU A 235 9.80 -5.92 -18.88
CA LEU A 235 9.25 -7.05 -18.13
C LEU A 235 8.06 -7.70 -18.86
N LEU A 236 7.16 -6.91 -19.47
CA LEU A 236 5.99 -7.45 -20.13
C LEU A 236 6.37 -8.23 -21.39
N LYS A 237 7.32 -7.69 -22.17
CA LYS A 237 7.89 -8.35 -23.37
C LYS A 237 8.56 -9.68 -23.00
N GLN A 238 9.37 -9.68 -21.93
CA GLN A 238 10.01 -10.89 -21.41
C GLN A 238 8.99 -11.98 -21.01
N ILE A 239 7.88 -11.57 -20.39
CA ILE A 239 6.81 -12.50 -20.02
C ILE A 239 6.12 -13.07 -21.27
N GLN A 240 5.81 -12.23 -22.25
CA GLN A 240 5.18 -12.65 -23.51
C GLN A 240 6.09 -13.63 -24.28
N GLU A 241 7.36 -13.30 -24.42
CA GLU A 241 8.36 -14.17 -25.05
C GLU A 241 8.46 -15.52 -24.33
N ALA A 242 8.55 -15.52 -23.00
CA ALA A 242 8.58 -16.74 -22.20
C ALA A 242 7.31 -17.59 -22.39
N GLN A 243 6.14 -16.95 -22.53
CA GLN A 243 4.88 -17.65 -22.82
C GLN A 243 4.86 -18.27 -24.22
N LEU A 244 5.34 -17.54 -25.24
CA LEU A 244 5.44 -18.04 -26.61
C LEU A 244 6.38 -19.25 -26.68
N ASN A 245 7.55 -19.16 -26.05
CA ASN A 245 8.53 -20.25 -25.99
C ASN A 245 7.96 -21.47 -25.24
N ALA A 246 7.28 -21.25 -24.11
CA ALA A 246 6.63 -22.33 -23.36
C ALA A 246 5.51 -23.00 -24.17
N ASN A 247 4.74 -22.24 -24.94
CA ASN A 247 3.68 -22.79 -25.80
C ASN A 247 4.24 -23.56 -27.00
N ALA A 248 5.30 -23.06 -27.63
CA ALA A 248 6.02 -23.76 -28.68
C ALA A 248 6.58 -25.10 -28.19
N SER A 249 7.24 -25.11 -27.03
CA SER A 249 7.75 -26.33 -26.38
C SER A 249 6.62 -27.33 -26.06
N ARG A 250 5.50 -26.87 -25.48
CA ARG A 250 4.32 -27.74 -25.22
C ARG A 250 3.73 -28.34 -26.49
N ASN A 251 3.67 -27.57 -27.57
CA ASN A 251 3.17 -28.05 -28.86
C ASN A 251 4.13 -29.09 -29.46
N ASN A 252 5.44 -28.89 -29.35
CA ASN A 252 6.45 -29.86 -29.77
C ASN A 252 6.33 -31.16 -28.98
N LEU A 253 6.25 -31.09 -27.65
CA LEU A 253 6.03 -32.26 -26.79
C LEU A 253 4.72 -33.00 -27.13
N ARG A 254 3.65 -32.26 -27.46
CA ARG A 254 2.38 -32.87 -27.92
C ARG A 254 2.53 -33.57 -29.26
N ARG A 255 3.30 -33.00 -30.19
CA ARG A 255 3.61 -33.63 -31.49
C ARG A 255 4.45 -34.88 -31.29
N GLU A 256 5.50 -34.82 -30.47
CA GLU A 256 6.33 -35.98 -30.12
C GLU A 256 5.52 -37.11 -29.50
N LYS A 257 4.62 -36.82 -28.56
CA LYS A 257 3.72 -37.82 -27.97
C LYS A 257 2.73 -38.45 -28.95
N LYS A 258 2.45 -37.79 -30.09
CA LYS A 258 1.56 -38.30 -31.14
C LYS A 258 2.31 -39.06 -32.23
N LYS A 259 3.65 -39.06 -32.24
CA LYS A 259 4.44 -39.83 -33.20
C LYS A 259 4.17 -41.32 -33.01
N GLY A 260 4.02 -42.04 -34.13
CA GLY A 260 3.94 -43.50 -34.11
C GLY A 260 5.29 -44.13 -33.73
N ALA A 261 5.30 -45.42 -33.38
CA ALA A 261 6.53 -46.13 -33.05
C ALA A 261 7.58 -46.06 -34.19
N LEU A 262 7.15 -46.10 -35.44
CA LEU A 262 8.01 -45.96 -36.63
C LEU A 262 8.61 -44.55 -36.76
N ASP A 263 7.83 -43.50 -36.49
CA ASP A 263 8.32 -42.12 -36.55
C ASP A 263 9.33 -41.83 -35.43
N ILE A 264 9.17 -42.48 -34.27
CA ILE A 264 10.13 -42.42 -33.16
C ILE A 264 11.42 -43.15 -33.54
N GLN A 265 11.32 -44.34 -34.15
CA GLN A 265 12.49 -45.08 -34.67
C GLN A 265 13.22 -44.28 -35.75
N LEU A 266 12.50 -43.65 -36.68
CA LEU A 266 13.05 -42.79 -37.73
C LEU A 266 13.70 -41.53 -37.15
N SER A 267 13.10 -40.87 -36.15
CA SER A 267 13.72 -39.71 -35.51
C SER A 267 14.98 -40.07 -34.73
N ASN A 268 15.00 -41.21 -34.02
CA ASN A 268 16.19 -41.69 -33.33
C ASN A 268 17.31 -42.06 -34.32
N LEU A 269 16.95 -42.70 -35.45
CA LEU A 269 17.88 -42.98 -36.56
C LEU A 269 18.43 -41.71 -37.23
N LEU A 270 17.65 -40.63 -37.29
CA LEU A 270 18.08 -39.34 -37.82
C LEU A 270 19.00 -38.60 -36.83
N GLU A 271 18.67 -38.61 -35.53
CA GLU A 271 19.55 -38.07 -34.48
C GLU A 271 20.89 -38.83 -34.40
N ASP A 272 20.88 -40.14 -34.64
CA ASP A 272 22.09 -40.97 -34.72
C ASP A 272 22.96 -40.65 -35.96
N LYS A 273 22.37 -40.16 -37.06
CA LYS A 273 23.11 -39.76 -38.28
C LYS A 273 23.88 -38.45 -38.09
N ASP A 274 23.33 -37.51 -37.33
CA ASP A 274 23.98 -36.22 -37.04
C ASP A 274 25.01 -36.36 -35.89
N GLY A 275 24.85 -37.36 -35.02
CA GLY A 275 25.76 -37.65 -33.90
C GLY A 275 26.91 -38.63 -34.18
N ASN A 276 26.89 -39.39 -35.29
CA ASN A 276 27.95 -40.38 -35.54
C ASN A 276 28.06 -40.84 -37.01
N LEU A 277 28.63 -40.00 -37.88
CA LEU A 277 29.22 -40.49 -39.15
C LEU A 277 30.35 -41.54 -38.92
N SER A 278 30.85 -41.68 -37.68
CA SER A 278 31.97 -42.57 -37.34
C SER A 278 31.56 -44.01 -37.00
N LYS A 279 30.33 -44.28 -36.52
CA LYS A 279 29.92 -45.65 -36.12
C LYS A 279 29.17 -46.40 -37.21
N HIS A 280 28.38 -45.71 -38.03
CA HIS A 280 27.61 -46.34 -39.11
C HIS A 280 28.51 -46.91 -40.22
N ASN A 281 29.65 -46.26 -40.50
CA ASN A 281 30.67 -46.76 -41.42
C ASN A 281 31.45 -47.97 -40.90
N LYS A 282 31.38 -48.28 -39.60
CA LYS A 282 32.06 -49.46 -39.02
C LYS A 282 31.21 -50.72 -39.21
N VAL A 283 29.91 -50.61 -38.99
CA VAL A 283 28.95 -51.71 -39.19
C VAL A 283 28.81 -52.08 -40.67
N ILE A 284 28.78 -51.09 -41.58
CA ILE A 284 28.74 -51.36 -43.04
C ILE A 284 30.04 -52.01 -43.53
N ARG A 285 31.21 -51.65 -42.96
CA ARG A 285 32.50 -52.31 -43.26
C ARG A 285 32.63 -53.71 -42.65
N GLU A 286 32.02 -53.98 -41.51
CA GLU A 286 32.03 -55.31 -40.87
C GLU A 286 31.08 -56.30 -41.57
N ILE A 287 29.93 -55.82 -42.09
CA ILE A 287 29.03 -56.64 -42.91
C ILE A 287 29.68 -57.00 -44.26
N GLY A 288 30.39 -56.07 -44.90
CA GLY A 288 31.14 -56.35 -46.14
C GLY A 288 32.27 -57.38 -45.98
N LYS A 289 32.98 -57.34 -44.85
CA LYS A 289 34.06 -58.31 -44.54
C LYS A 289 33.53 -59.71 -44.24
N ASN A 290 32.40 -59.84 -43.54
CA ASN A 290 31.78 -61.13 -43.28
C ASN A 290 31.22 -61.80 -44.55
N SER A 291 30.76 -61.02 -45.55
CA SER A 291 30.31 -61.58 -46.83
C SER A 291 31.47 -62.10 -47.71
N GLU A 292 32.66 -61.51 -47.63
CA GLU A 292 33.85 -62.00 -48.35
C GLU A 292 34.44 -63.27 -47.69
N GLU A 293 34.44 -63.36 -46.36
CA GLU A 293 34.87 -64.58 -45.65
C GLU A 293 33.95 -65.79 -45.87
N LEU A 294 32.65 -65.56 -46.10
CA LEU A 294 31.68 -66.61 -46.43
C LEU A 294 31.77 -67.07 -47.89
N TYR A 295 32.26 -66.23 -48.81
CA TYR A 295 32.45 -66.60 -50.23
C TYR A 295 33.79 -67.31 -50.52
N MET A 296 34.79 -67.16 -49.65
CA MET A 296 36.11 -67.81 -49.79
C MET A 296 36.22 -69.16 -49.06
N LYS A 297 35.12 -69.67 -48.46
CA LYS A 297 35.04 -70.96 -47.74
C LYS A 297 34.13 -72.01 -48.41
N ARG A 298 33.83 -71.82 -49.71
CA ARG A 298 33.24 -72.83 -50.60
C ARG A 298 34.24 -73.16 -51.69
#